data_AF-A0A848SFP6-F1
#
_entry.id   AF-A0A848SFP6-F1
#
_cell.length_a   1.000
_cell.length_b   1.000
_cell.length_c   1.000
_cell.angle_alpha   90.00
_cell.angle_beta   90.00
_cell.angle_gamma   90.00
#
_symmetry.space_group_name_H-M   'P 1'
#
loop_
_entity.id
_entity.type
_entity.pdbx_description
1 polymer ?
#
loop_
_entity_poly.entity_id
_entity_poly.type
_entity_poly.pdbx_seq_one_letter_code
_entity_poly.pdbx_strand_id
1 'polypeptide(L)'
;MHFDDRLATVLRHRATGERAARTQYRQLLDLLGEARDDADRSLLASAWLRLGALGEKIPAAERAQIVREHGNRIRNPQLAAHLAEDEPAVAAAALGTARMA
;
A
#
# COMPACT_ATOMS: atom_id res chain seq x y z
N MET A 1 5.89 7.64 -18.27
CA MET A 1 6.09 6.31 -17.66
C MET A 1 4.76 5.76 -17.24
N HIS A 2 4.38 4.61 -17.81
CA HIS A 2 3.08 3.96 -17.59
C HIS A 2 2.99 3.43 -16.16
N PHE A 3 1.77 3.33 -15.63
CA PHE A 3 1.50 2.83 -14.28
C PHE A 3 2.12 1.44 -14.06
N ASP A 4 1.92 0.53 -15.01
CA ASP A 4 2.43 -0.84 -14.97
C ASP A 4 3.96 -0.89 -14.92
N ASP A 5 4.66 0.01 -15.62
CA ASP A 5 6.13 0.09 -15.57
C ASP A 5 6.61 0.38 -14.15
N ARG A 6 5.99 1.38 -13.49
CA ARG A 6 6.36 1.75 -12.11
C ARG A 6 6.05 0.60 -11.15
N LEU A 7 4.89 -0.03 -11.30
CA LEU A 7 4.49 -1.15 -10.47
C LEU A 7 5.45 -2.34 -10.65
N ALA A 8 5.81 -2.67 -11.89
CA ALA A 8 6.79 -3.71 -12.19
C ALA A 8 8.18 -3.38 -11.60
N THR A 9 8.64 -2.12 -11.69
CA THR A 9 9.90 -1.70 -11.07
C THR A 9 9.88 -1.88 -9.55
N VAL A 10 8.81 -1.43 -8.89
CA VAL A 10 8.65 -1.58 -7.43
C VAL A 10 8.64 -3.06 -7.03
N LEU A 11 7.93 -3.91 -7.76
CA LEU A 11 7.86 -5.35 -7.49
C LEU A 11 9.18 -6.10 -7.73
N ARG A 12 9.97 -5.68 -8.73
CA ARG A 12 11.30 -6.26 -8.99
C ARG A 12 12.32 -5.90 -7.91
N HIS A 13 12.14 -4.77 -7.22
CA HIS A 13 13.03 -4.39 -6.14
C HIS A 13 12.90 -5.34 -4.94
N ARG A 14 13.99 -6.01 -4.58
CA ARG A 14 14.06 -6.78 -3.34
C ARG A 14 14.27 -5.83 -2.17
N ALA A 15 13.23 -5.65 -1.37
CA ALA A 15 13.31 -4.94 -0.10
C ALA A 15 14.13 -5.73 0.92
N THR A 16 15.46 -5.63 0.82
CA THR A 16 16.39 -6.24 1.77
C THR A 16 16.57 -5.32 2.97
N GLY A 17 16.16 -5.79 4.14
CA GLY A 17 16.23 -5.03 5.39
C GLY A 17 15.00 -4.14 5.64
N GLU A 18 14.88 -3.70 6.88
CA GLU A 18 13.68 -3.04 7.40
C GLU A 18 13.38 -1.70 6.71
N ARG A 19 14.41 -0.88 6.48
CA ARG A 19 14.27 0.40 5.77
C ARG A 19 13.75 0.20 4.34
N ALA A 20 14.24 -0.81 3.64
CA ALA A 20 13.80 -1.11 2.28
C ALA A 20 12.36 -1.64 2.26
N ALA A 21 11.98 -2.45 3.26
CA ALA A 21 10.61 -2.94 3.42
C ALA A 21 9.62 -1.79 3.59
N ARG A 22 9.90 -0.85 4.49
CA ARG A 22 9.05 0.34 4.69
C ARG A 22 8.96 1.21 3.44
N THR A 23 10.06 1.34 2.69
CA THR A 23 10.05 2.09 1.42
C THR A 23 9.20 1.41 0.35
N GLN A 24 9.33 0.10 0.18
CA GLN A 24 8.50 -0.63 -0.77
C GLN A 24 7.02 -0.61 -0.36
N TYR A 25 6.73 -0.69 0.93
CA TYR A 25 5.36 -0.61 1.46
C TYR A 25 4.72 0.75 1.13
N ARG A 26 5.43 1.86 1.38
CA ARG A 26 5.00 3.22 0.98
C ARG A 26 4.71 3.32 -0.52
N GLN A 27 5.64 2.84 -1.35
CA GLN A 27 5.49 2.87 -2.80
C GLN A 27 4.26 2.08 -3.28
N LEU A 28 3.99 0.92 -2.68
CA LEU A 28 2.82 0.11 -3.01
C LEU A 28 1.52 0.76 -2.54
N LEU A 29 1.50 1.39 -1.37
CA LEU A 29 0.32 2.16 -0.92
C LEU A 29 0.01 3.30 -1.90
N ASP A 30 1.01 4.06 -2.31
CA ASP A 30 0.82 5.16 -3.26
C ASP A 30 0.28 4.64 -4.61
N LEU A 31 0.87 3.57 -5.16
CA LEU A 31 0.44 2.99 -6.43
C LEU A 31 -0.96 2.35 -6.36
N LEU A 32 -1.26 1.61 -5.30
CA LEU A 32 -2.58 0.98 -5.12
C LEU A 32 -3.66 2.01 -4.79
N GLY A 33 -3.30 3.13 -4.15
CA GLY A 33 -4.20 4.26 -3.92
C GLY A 33 -4.61 5.00 -5.20
N GLU A 34 -3.76 4.94 -6.22
CA GLU A 34 -3.97 5.53 -7.57
C GLU A 34 -4.44 4.51 -8.61
N ALA A 35 -4.75 3.26 -8.22
CA ALA A 35 -5.04 2.17 -9.16
C ALA A 35 -6.15 2.56 -10.17
N ARG A 36 -5.94 2.15 -11.42
CA ARG A 36 -6.79 2.48 -12.57
C ARG A 36 -7.41 1.21 -13.15
N ASP A 37 -8.58 1.34 -13.76
CA ASP A 37 -9.30 0.20 -14.37
C ASP A 37 -8.55 -0.46 -15.53
N ASP A 38 -7.60 0.25 -16.16
CA ASP A 38 -6.79 -0.20 -17.29
C ASP A 38 -5.47 -0.89 -16.88
N ALA A 39 -5.17 -1.01 -15.59
CA ALA A 39 -3.94 -1.64 -15.11
C ALA A 39 -3.93 -3.17 -15.30
N ASP A 40 -2.72 -3.73 -15.47
CA ASP A 40 -2.56 -5.18 -15.61
C ASP A 40 -3.00 -5.91 -14.33
N ARG A 41 -3.99 -6.81 -14.47
CA ARG A 41 -4.59 -7.55 -13.34
C ARG A 41 -3.58 -8.45 -12.60
N SER A 42 -2.61 -9.03 -13.30
CA SER A 42 -1.59 -9.89 -12.70
C SER A 42 -0.58 -9.08 -11.89
N LEU A 43 -0.19 -7.90 -12.40
CA LEU A 43 0.65 -6.96 -11.65
C LEU A 43 -0.07 -6.44 -10.41
N LEU A 44 -1.36 -6.09 -10.52
CA LEU A 44 -2.16 -5.66 -9.36
C LEU A 44 -2.27 -6.77 -8.32
N ALA A 45 -2.56 -8.02 -8.72
CA ALA A 45 -2.60 -9.14 -7.79
C ALA A 45 -1.25 -9.34 -7.07
N SER A 46 -0.14 -9.23 -7.80
CA SER A 46 1.21 -9.31 -7.23
C SER A 46 1.48 -8.17 -6.25
N ALA A 47 0.97 -6.98 -6.52
CA ALA A 47 1.08 -5.81 -5.64
C ALA A 47 0.36 -6.01 -4.31
N TRP A 48 -0.88 -6.52 -4.35
CA TRP A 48 -1.64 -6.85 -3.14
C TRP A 48 -0.95 -7.90 -2.28
N LEU A 49 -0.51 -9.01 -2.89
CA LEU A 49 0.25 -10.05 -2.20
C LEU A 49 1.53 -9.49 -1.57
N ARG A 50 2.23 -8.62 -2.30
CA ARG A 50 3.46 -8.01 -1.78
C ARG A 50 3.18 -7.04 -0.64
N LEU A 51 2.10 -6.26 -0.71
CA LEU A 51 1.69 -5.35 0.36
C LEU A 51 1.44 -6.12 1.65
N GLY A 52 0.68 -7.23 1.59
CA GLY A 52 0.43 -8.10 2.75
C GLY A 52 1.72 -8.70 3.34
N ALA A 53 2.59 -9.26 2.49
CA ALA A 53 3.86 -9.85 2.92
C ALA A 53 4.85 -8.83 3.52
N LEU A 54 4.76 -7.55 3.13
CA LEU A 54 5.51 -6.47 3.78
C LEU A 54 4.84 -6.06 5.09
N GLY A 55 3.51 -6.09 5.14
CA GLY A 55 2.70 -5.87 6.33
C GLY A 55 3.14 -6.77 7.49
N GLU A 56 3.29 -8.07 7.23
CA GLU A 56 3.77 -9.06 8.23
C GLU A 56 5.17 -8.76 8.80
N LYS A 57 6.00 -7.99 8.07
CA LYS A 57 7.38 -7.69 8.47
C LYS A 57 7.54 -6.34 9.17
N ILE A 58 6.60 -5.42 8.94
CA ILE A 58 6.67 -4.06 9.46
C ILE A 58 5.77 -3.99 10.69
N PRO A 59 6.25 -3.51 11.85
CA PRO A 59 5.42 -3.37 13.04
C PRO A 59 4.15 -2.55 12.78
N ALA A 60 3.02 -2.95 13.35
CA ALA A 60 1.72 -2.31 13.12
C ALA A 60 1.74 -0.80 13.41
N ALA A 61 2.48 -0.37 14.45
CA ALA A 61 2.65 1.04 14.78
C ALA A 61 3.33 1.84 13.66
N GLU A 62 4.34 1.26 13.01
CA GLU A 62 5.03 1.87 11.87
C GLU A 62 4.14 1.88 10.62
N ARG A 63 3.40 0.78 10.36
CA ARG A 63 2.42 0.75 9.26
C ARG A 63 1.36 1.85 9.44
N ALA A 64 0.82 1.98 10.65
CA ALA A 64 -0.16 3.00 10.98
C ALA A 64 0.40 4.42 10.82
N GLN A 65 1.67 4.66 11.17
CA GLN A 65 2.32 5.95 10.92
C GLN A 65 2.43 6.25 9.42
N ILE A 66 2.90 5.27 8.64
CA ILE A 66 3.00 5.40 7.18
C ILE A 66 1.63 5.73 6.57
N VAL A 67 0.58 5.03 6.98
CA VAL A 67 -0.80 5.27 6.49
C VAL A 67 -1.25 6.69 6.84
N ARG A 68 -0.98 7.19 8.06
CA ARG A 68 -1.31 8.58 8.42
C ARG A 68 -0.58 9.61 7.56
N GLU A 69 0.70 9.40 7.28
CA GLU A 69 1.53 10.30 6.48
C GLU A 69 1.07 10.37 5.00
N HIS A 70 0.54 9.25 4.47
CA HIS A 70 0.13 9.10 3.07
C HIS A 70 -1.39 9.09 2.84
N GLY A 71 -2.19 9.25 3.89
CA GLY A 71 -3.61 8.94 3.88
C GLY A 71 -4.46 9.82 2.95
N ASN A 72 -3.99 11.02 2.61
CA ASN A 72 -4.64 11.89 1.62
C ASN A 72 -4.64 11.31 0.18
N ARG A 73 -3.85 10.26 -0.08
CA ARG A 73 -3.75 9.58 -1.38
C ARG A 73 -4.53 8.27 -1.46
N ILE A 74 -5.13 7.81 -0.35
CA ILE A 74 -5.93 6.57 -0.33
C ILE A 74 -7.33 6.89 -0.89
N ARG A 75 -7.44 6.93 -2.21
CA ARG A 75 -8.71 7.14 -2.93
C ARG A 75 -9.34 5.85 -3.42
N ASN A 76 -8.56 4.77 -3.46
CA ASN A 76 -9.04 3.45 -3.84
C ASN A 76 -9.84 2.82 -2.68
N PRO A 77 -11.16 2.57 -2.85
CA PRO A 77 -11.98 1.98 -1.79
C PRO A 77 -11.55 0.56 -1.42
N GLN A 78 -10.99 -0.21 -2.36
CA GLN A 78 -10.45 -1.54 -2.07
C GLN A 78 -9.23 -1.47 -1.15
N LEU A 79 -8.38 -0.44 -1.30
CA LEU A 79 -7.25 -0.20 -0.40
C LEU A 79 -7.71 0.22 0.99
N ALA A 80 -8.71 1.11 1.06
CA ALA A 80 -9.30 1.49 2.34
C ALA A 80 -9.89 0.28 3.08
N ALA A 81 -10.64 -0.58 2.38
CA ALA A 81 -11.19 -1.81 2.94
C ALA A 81 -10.09 -2.77 3.43
N HIS A 82 -9.05 -3.00 2.61
CA HIS A 82 -7.92 -3.84 3.01
C HIS A 82 -7.22 -3.35 4.28
N LEU A 83 -7.00 -2.03 4.41
CA LEU A 83 -6.36 -1.47 5.60
C LEU A 83 -7.30 -1.45 6.83
N ALA A 84 -8.61 -1.37 6.62
CA ALA A 84 -9.61 -1.42 7.69
C ALA A 84 -9.75 -2.82 8.31
N GLU A 85 -9.36 -3.86 7.58
CA GLU A 85 -9.32 -5.25 8.05
C GLU A 85 -7.98 -5.64 8.72
N ASP A 86 -6.98 -4.74 8.71
CA ASP A 86 -5.69 -4.94 9.37
C ASP A 86 -5.78 -4.65 10.89
N GLU A 87 -4.64 -4.73 11.60
CA GLU A 87 -4.49 -4.43 13.02
C GLU A 87 -5.18 -3.11 13.43
N PRO A 88 -5.77 -3.02 14.64
CA PRO A 88 -6.60 -1.87 15.05
C PRO A 88 -5.95 -0.50 14.84
N ALA A 89 -4.63 -0.40 15.06
CA ALA A 89 -3.89 0.85 14.86
C ALA A 89 -3.80 1.26 13.37
N VAL A 90 -3.69 0.30 12.46
CA VAL A 90 -3.64 0.52 11.00
C VAL A 90 -5.03 0.86 10.49
N ALA A 91 -6.05 0.10 10.92
CA ALA A 91 -7.44 0.36 10.57
C ALA A 91 -7.87 1.76 11.01
N ALA A 92 -7.57 2.17 12.25
CA ALA A 92 -7.86 3.51 12.74
C ALA A 92 -7.14 4.61 11.93
N ALA A 93 -5.89 4.37 11.53
CA ALA A 93 -5.15 5.29 10.67
C ALA A 93 -5.77 5.43 9.27
N ALA A 94 -6.21 4.32 8.67
CA ALA A 94 -6.84 4.32 7.36
C ALA A 94 -8.20 5.03 7.40
N LEU A 95 -9.06 4.68 8.35
CA LEU A 95 -10.38 5.30 8.50
C LEU A 95 -10.29 6.80 8.86
N GLY A 96 -9.32 7.19 9.69
CA GLY A 96 -9.11 8.58 10.07
C GLY A 96 -8.56 9.47 8.96
N THR A 97 -7.99 8.88 7.89
CA THR A 97 -7.44 9.64 6.76
C THR A 97 -8.22 9.47 5.45
N ALA A 98 -9.02 8.41 5.33
CA ALA A 98 -9.88 8.17 4.19
C ALA A 98 -10.89 9.31 4.03
N ARG A 99 -10.79 10.03 2.91
CA ARG A 99 -11.74 11.08 2.55
C ARG A 99 -12.81 10.44 1.66
N MET A 100 -13.89 9.99 2.28
CA MET A 100 -15.09 9.54 1.56
C MET A 100 -15.79 10.79 1.02
N ALA A 101 -15.67 11.02 -0.28
CA ALA A 101 -16.39 12.09 -1.00
C ALA A 101 -17.60 11.49 -1.72
#